data_AF-A0A2M9EGA2-F1
#
_entry.id   AF-A0A2M9EGA2-F1
#
_cell.length_a   1.000
_cell.length_b   1.000
_cell.length_c   1.000
_cell.angle_alpha   90.00
_cell.angle_beta   90.00
_cell.angle_gamma   90.00
#
_symmetry.space_group_name_H-M   'P 1'
#
loop_
_entity.id
_entity.type
_entity.pdbx_description
1 polymer ?
#
loop_
_entity_poly.entity_id
_entity_poly.type
_entity_poly.pdbx_seq_one_letter_code
_entity_poly.pdbx_strand_id
1 'polypeptide(L)'
;MNNRQRSRREAALPKSEDIAPRNVSRITQGVFLLACLAFMLLWAHAMPKGVEWVKAATDTCTGIMRFRILLSPLLVFPLVMLFFSALDGLRCLQYRQWPWPGMWLWKDTPIRSARYALWRGRLLLILAVPVLLALTSYMTWLLLFGELLSPDVHAQCASLP
;
A
#
# COMPACT_ATOMS: atom_id res chain seq x y z
N MET A 1 32.63 30.53 35.16
CA MET A 1 32.25 30.16 33.78
C MET A 1 31.21 31.15 33.27
N ASN A 2 31.49 31.78 32.13
CA ASN A 2 30.88 33.06 31.72
C ASN A 2 29.63 32.83 30.85
N ASN A 3 28.50 33.48 31.16
CA ASN A 3 27.21 33.33 30.45
C ASN A 3 27.30 33.61 28.92
N ARG A 4 28.33 34.35 28.48
CA ARG A 4 28.62 34.55 27.04
C ARG A 4 29.02 33.28 26.28
N GLN A 5 29.61 32.28 26.94
CA GLN A 5 29.96 31.02 26.27
C GLN A 5 28.74 30.10 26.10
N ARG A 6 27.69 30.27 26.92
CA ARG A 6 26.43 29.52 26.79
C ARG A 6 25.62 30.01 25.59
N SER A 7 25.51 31.33 25.42
CA SER A 7 24.83 31.95 24.27
C SER A 7 25.51 31.63 22.92
N ARG A 8 26.84 31.47 22.88
CA ARG A 8 27.55 31.05 21.66
C ARG A 8 27.40 29.56 21.33
N ARG A 9 27.05 28.70 22.30
CA ARG A 9 26.77 27.28 22.06
C ARG A 9 25.32 27.04 21.58
N GLU A 10 24.39 27.93 21.90
CA GLU A 10 23.02 27.87 21.39
C GLU A 10 22.88 28.46 19.96
N ALA A 11 23.80 29.31 19.54
CA ALA A 11 23.83 29.87 18.18
C ALA A 11 24.44 28.94 17.11
N ALA A 12 24.84 27.71 17.49
CA ALA A 12 25.49 26.73 16.62
C ALA A 12 24.67 25.45 16.41
N LEU A 13 23.35 25.51 16.58
CA LEU A 13 22.48 24.57 15.87
C LEU A 13 22.40 25.08 14.42
N PRO A 14 22.99 24.39 13.43
CA PRO A 14 22.72 24.75 12.06
C PRO A 14 21.20 24.67 11.87
N LYS A 15 20.61 25.80 11.42
CA LYS A 15 19.34 25.82 10.70
C LYS A 15 19.48 24.88 9.50
N SER A 16 19.34 23.58 9.74
CA SER A 16 19.10 22.57 8.70
C SER A 16 17.63 22.65 8.25
N GLU A 17 17.18 23.88 8.06
CA GLU A 17 15.96 24.22 7.34
C GLU A 17 16.26 24.36 5.84
N ASP A 18 17.29 23.67 5.34
CA ASP A 18 17.56 23.59 3.90
C ASP A 18 16.71 22.47 3.29
N ILE A 19 15.48 22.89 3.02
CA ILE A 19 14.59 22.49 1.94
C ILE A 19 15.16 21.37 1.06
N ALA A 20 14.95 20.14 1.52
CA ALA A 20 15.02 18.96 0.69
C ALA A 20 14.20 19.19 -0.61
N PRO A 21 14.78 19.03 -1.82
CA PRO A 21 14.07 19.26 -3.08
C PRO A 21 12.75 18.51 -3.12
N ARG A 22 11.66 19.22 -3.44
CA ARG A 22 10.28 18.69 -3.62
C ARG A 22 10.24 17.50 -4.61
N ASN A 23 11.27 17.34 -5.43
CA ASN A 23 11.35 16.37 -6.51
C ASN A 23 11.36 14.92 -6.03
N VAL A 24 11.96 14.59 -4.88
CA VAL A 24 12.09 13.16 -4.50
C VAL A 24 10.81 12.59 -3.86
N SER A 25 10.04 13.43 -3.17
CA SER A 25 8.67 13.08 -2.77
C SER A 25 7.77 12.88 -4.00
N ARG A 26 7.97 13.68 -5.06
CA ARG A 26 7.24 13.55 -6.32
C ARG A 26 7.62 12.28 -7.08
N ILE A 27 8.87 11.84 -7.00
CA ILE A 27 9.31 10.59 -7.64
C ILE A 27 8.68 9.38 -6.95
N THR A 28 8.71 9.29 -5.61
CA THR A 28 8.06 8.16 -4.91
C THR A 28 6.55 8.15 -5.11
N GLN A 29 5.89 9.31 -5.06
CA GLN A 29 4.47 9.42 -5.39
C GLN A 29 4.21 9.10 -6.87
N GLY A 30 5.10 9.50 -7.77
CA GLY A 30 5.04 9.23 -9.20
C GLY A 30 5.17 7.75 -9.52
N VAL A 31 6.06 7.03 -8.83
CA VAL A 31 6.21 5.57 -8.96
C VAL A 31 4.94 4.86 -8.49
N PHE A 32 4.38 5.27 -7.34
CA PHE A 32 3.10 4.72 -6.86
C PHE A 32 1.95 5.00 -7.82
N LEU A 33 1.83 6.23 -8.31
CA LEU A 33 0.81 6.61 -9.28
C LEU A 33 0.98 5.83 -10.58
N LEU A 34 2.21 5.70 -11.09
CA LEU A 34 2.49 4.95 -12.31
C LEU A 34 2.18 3.46 -12.14
N ALA A 35 2.51 2.87 -11.00
CA ALA A 35 2.19 1.48 -10.69
C ALA A 35 0.67 1.26 -10.61
N CYS A 36 -0.06 2.15 -9.94
CA CYS A 36 -1.52 2.10 -9.90
C CYS A 36 -2.15 2.27 -11.29
N LEU A 37 -1.63 3.21 -12.09
CA LEU A 37 -2.15 3.47 -13.43
C LEU A 37 -1.86 2.30 -14.38
N ALA A 38 -0.65 1.74 -14.33
CA ALA A 38 -0.28 0.54 -15.06
C ALA A 38 -1.14 -0.65 -14.67
N PHE A 39 -1.41 -0.85 -13.38
CA PHE A 39 -2.32 -1.88 -12.90
C PHE A 39 -3.75 -1.66 -13.42
N MET A 40 -4.28 -0.43 -13.35
CA MET A 40 -5.61 -0.12 -13.89
C MET A 40 -5.72 -0.37 -15.40
N LEU A 41 -4.70 0.02 -16.18
CA LEU A 41 -4.66 -0.22 -17.62
C LEU A 41 -4.56 -1.70 -17.97
N LEU A 42 -3.67 -2.42 -17.28
CA LEU A 42 -3.54 -3.88 -17.43
C LEU A 42 -4.87 -4.56 -17.11
N TRP A 43 -5.52 -4.12 -16.04
CA TRP A 43 -6.79 -4.68 -15.62
C TRP A 43 -7.91 -4.35 -16.60
N ALA A 44 -8.03 -3.11 -17.06
CA ALA A 44 -9.01 -2.72 -18.07
C ALA A 44 -8.90 -3.55 -19.36
N HIS A 45 -7.68 -3.98 -19.73
CA HIS A 45 -7.47 -4.86 -20.88
C HIS A 45 -7.71 -6.35 -20.56
N ALA A 46 -7.36 -6.81 -19.35
CA ALA A 46 -7.50 -8.20 -18.94
C ALA A 46 -8.92 -8.59 -18.53
N MET A 47 -9.69 -7.66 -17.95
CA MET A 47 -11.02 -7.91 -17.39
C MET A 47 -12.01 -8.45 -18.43
N PRO A 48 -12.13 -7.88 -19.65
CA PRO A 48 -13.06 -8.41 -20.66
C PRO A 48 -12.77 -9.86 -21.03
N LYS A 49 -11.51 -10.20 -21.29
CA LYS A 49 -11.06 -11.58 -21.58
C LYS A 49 -11.26 -12.51 -20.38
N GLY A 50 -11.04 -11.99 -19.17
CA GLY A 50 -11.30 -12.72 -17.93
C GLY A 50 -12.78 -13.05 -17.73
N VAL A 51 -13.68 -12.12 -18.04
CA VAL A 51 -15.14 -12.33 -17.97
C VAL A 51 -15.59 -13.36 -18.99
N GLU A 52 -15.07 -13.30 -20.21
CA GLU A 52 -15.33 -14.32 -21.23
C GLU A 52 -14.85 -15.70 -20.79
N TRP A 53 -13.68 -15.79 -20.16
CA TRP A 53 -13.15 -17.02 -19.60
C TRP A 53 -14.01 -17.59 -18.45
N VAL A 54 -14.56 -16.73 -17.59
CA VAL A 54 -15.51 -17.11 -16.54
C VAL A 54 -16.83 -17.60 -17.16
N LYS A 55 -17.36 -16.88 -18.16
CA LYS A 55 -18.59 -17.26 -18.88
C LYS A 55 -18.45 -18.56 -19.67
N ALA A 56 -17.24 -18.91 -20.10
CA ALA A 56 -16.93 -20.18 -20.76
C ALA A 56 -16.81 -21.37 -19.79
N ALA A 57 -17.24 -21.25 -18.53
CA ALA A 57 -17.31 -22.38 -17.61
C ALA A 57 -18.56 -23.22 -17.89
N THR A 58 -18.38 -24.54 -17.94
CA THR A 58 -19.46 -25.52 -18.13
C THR A 58 -20.27 -25.74 -16.86
N ASP A 59 -19.61 -25.67 -15.71
CA ASP A 59 -20.18 -25.97 -14.40
C ASP A 59 -20.10 -24.76 -13.47
N THR A 60 -21.11 -24.59 -12.62
CA THR A 60 -21.19 -23.52 -11.62
C THR A 60 -19.94 -23.46 -10.76
N CYS A 61 -19.44 -24.61 -10.29
CA CYS A 61 -18.25 -24.68 -9.44
C CYS A 61 -16.97 -24.21 -10.15
N THR A 62 -16.80 -24.59 -11.42
CA THR A 62 -15.68 -24.13 -12.25
C THR A 62 -15.78 -22.63 -12.50
N GLY A 63 -16.98 -22.11 -12.77
CA GLY A 63 -17.23 -20.67 -12.91
C GLY A 63 -16.86 -19.88 -11.66
N ILE A 64 -17.23 -20.38 -10.49
CA ILE A 64 -16.88 -19.81 -9.18
C ILE A 64 -15.36 -19.78 -8.96
N MET A 65 -14.68 -20.90 -9.23
CA MET A 65 -13.22 -20.98 -9.11
C MET A 65 -12.52 -19.98 -10.05
N ARG A 66 -12.95 -19.93 -11.32
CA ARG A 66 -12.42 -18.98 -12.30
C ARG A 66 -12.66 -17.53 -11.89
N PHE A 67 -13.84 -17.23 -11.34
CA PHE A 67 -14.17 -15.91 -10.85
C PHE A 67 -13.30 -15.50 -9.66
N ARG A 68 -13.04 -16.42 -8.71
CA ARG A 68 -12.10 -16.20 -7.58
C ARG A 68 -10.68 -15.96 -8.08
N ILE A 69 -10.20 -16.76 -9.04
CA ILE A 69 -8.87 -16.57 -9.64
C ILE A 69 -8.80 -15.21 -10.31
N LEU A 70 -9.83 -14.81 -11.07
CA LEU A 70 -9.89 -13.51 -11.74
C LEU A 70 -9.92 -12.35 -10.73
N LEU A 71 -10.63 -12.47 -9.62
CA LEU A 71 -10.68 -11.42 -8.59
C LEU A 71 -9.44 -11.38 -7.69
N SER A 72 -8.69 -12.48 -7.56
CA SER A 72 -7.57 -12.54 -6.63
C SER A 72 -6.50 -11.44 -6.82
N PRO A 73 -6.09 -11.03 -8.04
CA PRO A 73 -5.06 -10.00 -8.21
C PRO A 73 -5.57 -8.60 -7.83
N LEU A 74 -6.86 -8.32 -8.06
CA LEU A 74 -7.55 -7.10 -7.62
C LEU A 74 -7.52 -6.92 -6.11
N LEU A 75 -7.30 -7.98 -5.36
CA LEU A 75 -7.34 -7.99 -3.91
C LEU A 75 -5.94 -8.08 -3.32
N VAL A 76 -5.13 -8.99 -3.83
CA VAL A 76 -3.75 -9.20 -3.36
C VAL A 76 -2.88 -7.99 -3.68
N PHE A 77 -2.97 -7.42 -4.89
CA PHE A 77 -2.10 -6.31 -5.28
C PHE A 77 -2.32 -5.05 -4.42
N PRO A 78 -3.56 -4.55 -4.23
CA PRO A 78 -3.79 -3.42 -3.33
C PRO A 78 -3.42 -3.73 -1.88
N LEU A 79 -3.69 -4.96 -1.40
CA LEU A 79 -3.35 -5.35 -0.03
C LEU A 79 -1.83 -5.30 0.21
N VAL A 80 -1.04 -5.81 -0.73
CA VAL A 80 0.43 -5.73 -0.69
C VAL A 80 0.90 -4.26 -0.71
N MET A 81 0.35 -3.44 -1.60
CA MET A 81 0.69 -2.01 -1.69
C MET A 81 0.36 -1.25 -0.39
N LEU A 82 -0.80 -1.51 0.21
CA LEU A 82 -1.23 -0.91 1.47
C LEU A 82 -0.35 -1.39 2.63
N PHE A 83 0.01 -2.68 2.66
CA PHE A 83 0.89 -3.23 3.68
C PHE A 83 2.29 -2.58 3.62
N PHE A 84 2.88 -2.45 2.43
CA PHE A 84 4.14 -1.74 2.26
C PHE A 84 4.03 -0.27 2.65
N SER A 85 2.92 0.39 2.31
CA SER A 85 2.65 1.78 2.71
C SER A 85 2.54 1.94 4.23
N ALA A 86 1.92 0.98 4.93
CA ALA A 86 1.83 0.98 6.38
C ALA A 86 3.19 0.74 7.05
N LEU A 87 3.98 -0.21 6.55
CA LEU A 87 5.35 -0.44 7.02
C LEU A 87 6.24 0.79 6.79
N ASP A 88 6.12 1.42 5.63
CA ASP A 88 6.78 2.67 5.30
C ASP A 88 6.42 3.75 6.33
N GLY A 89 5.11 3.90 6.60
CA GLY A 89 4.60 4.81 7.61
C GLY A 89 5.17 4.57 9.01
N LEU A 90 5.19 3.30 9.46
CA LEU A 90 5.77 2.92 10.76
C LEU A 90 7.26 3.26 10.86
N ARG A 91 8.05 2.95 9.81
CA ARG A 91 9.48 3.26 9.79
C ARG A 91 9.73 4.76 9.79
N CYS A 92 8.92 5.55 9.07
CA CYS A 92 8.97 7.01 9.15
C CYS A 92 8.77 7.52 10.60
N LEU A 93 7.81 6.93 11.34
CA LEU A 93 7.55 7.29 12.73
C LEU A 93 8.67 6.86 13.67
N GLN A 94 9.18 5.65 13.50
CA GLN A 94 10.22 5.06 14.35
C GLN A 94 11.53 5.83 14.23
N TYR A 95 11.99 6.06 13.00
CA TYR A 95 13.28 6.72 12.76
C TYR A 95 13.19 8.25 12.75
N ARG A 96 11.96 8.81 12.73
CA ARG A 96 11.71 10.26 12.65
C ARG A 96 12.52 10.94 11.54
N GLN A 97 12.76 10.23 10.47
CA GLN A 97 13.46 10.72 9.29
C GLN A 97 12.82 10.11 8.05
N TRP A 98 12.88 10.86 6.96
CA TRP A 98 12.49 10.37 5.65
C TRP A 98 13.55 10.79 4.65
N PRO A 99 14.17 9.87 3.90
CA PRO A 99 13.98 8.41 3.93
C PRO A 99 14.54 7.75 5.21
N TRP A 100 13.97 6.62 5.65
CA TRP A 100 14.52 5.86 6.79
C TRP A 100 15.85 5.18 6.43
N PRO A 101 16.69 4.83 7.42
CA PRO A 101 18.00 4.27 7.14
C PRO A 101 17.86 2.88 6.51
N GLY A 102 18.58 2.63 5.41
CA GLY A 102 18.49 1.38 4.64
C GLY A 102 17.40 1.36 3.57
N MET A 103 16.65 2.45 3.36
CA MET A 103 15.77 2.58 2.21
C MET A 103 16.59 2.64 0.91
N TRP A 104 16.16 1.95 -0.13
CA TRP A 104 16.81 2.02 -1.44
C TRP A 104 16.48 3.38 -2.07
N LEU A 105 17.51 4.18 -2.33
CA LEU A 105 17.38 5.55 -2.78
C LEU A 105 18.01 5.69 -4.15
N TRP A 106 17.32 6.37 -5.05
CA TRP A 106 18.00 6.93 -6.21
C TRP A 106 18.94 8.03 -5.71
N LYS A 107 20.15 8.04 -6.29
CA LYS A 107 21.22 9.01 -5.99
C LYS A 107 20.58 10.39 -5.85
N ASP A 108 20.85 11.07 -4.73
CA ASP A 108 20.37 12.42 -4.39
C ASP A 108 19.00 12.55 -3.70
N THR A 109 18.56 11.53 -2.98
CA THR A 109 17.37 11.67 -2.12
C THR A 109 17.68 12.47 -0.85
N PRO A 110 17.10 13.68 -0.68
CA PRO A 110 17.40 14.53 0.46
C PRO A 110 16.77 13.98 1.75
N ILE A 111 17.51 14.06 2.84
CA ILE A 111 17.03 13.73 4.18
C ILE A 111 16.13 14.86 4.68
N ARG A 112 14.88 14.53 4.98
CA ARG A 112 13.86 15.49 5.42
C ARG A 112 13.77 15.56 6.95
N SER A 113 13.32 16.71 7.43
CA SER A 113 13.16 16.99 8.85
C SER A 113 12.20 16.02 9.56
N ALA A 114 12.39 15.87 10.88
CA ALA A 114 11.59 14.97 11.70
C ALA A 114 10.09 15.28 11.68
N ARG A 115 9.71 16.56 11.58
CA ARG A 115 8.29 16.96 11.46
C ARG A 115 7.66 16.42 10.17
N TYR A 116 8.38 16.49 9.05
CA TYR A 116 7.89 15.96 7.77
C TYR A 116 7.76 14.43 7.82
N ALA A 117 8.77 13.74 8.37
CA ALA A 117 8.73 12.29 8.53
C ALA A 117 7.55 11.83 9.41
N LEU A 118 7.30 12.52 10.52
CA LEU A 118 6.15 12.25 11.39
C LEU A 118 4.81 12.49 10.71
N TRP A 119 4.66 13.60 9.99
CA TRP A 119 3.44 13.90 9.24
C TRP A 119 3.19 12.85 8.15
N ARG A 120 4.22 12.51 7.37
CA ARG A 120 4.15 11.49 6.32
C ARG A 120 3.81 10.12 6.90
N GLY A 121 4.48 9.71 7.98
CA GLY A 121 4.21 8.43 8.63
C GLY A 121 2.79 8.30 9.16
N ARG A 122 2.26 9.37 9.77
CA ARG A 122 0.85 9.44 10.20
C ARG A 122 -0.11 9.36 9.01
N LEU A 123 0.15 10.12 7.96
CA LEU A 123 -0.69 10.11 6.76
C LEU A 123 -0.75 8.71 6.13
N LEU A 124 0.41 8.07 5.97
CA LEU A 124 0.49 6.71 5.42
C LEU A 124 -0.28 5.71 6.28
N LEU A 125 -0.19 5.79 7.60
CA LEU A 125 -0.94 4.90 8.49
C LEU A 125 -2.44 5.17 8.51
N ILE A 126 -2.85 6.44 8.55
CA ILE A 126 -4.27 6.84 8.55
C ILE A 126 -4.94 6.42 7.24
N LEU A 127 -4.22 6.41 6.12
CA LEU A 127 -4.76 5.94 4.86
C LEU A 127 -4.65 4.42 4.72
N ALA A 128 -3.49 3.83 5.02
CA ALA A 128 -3.26 2.42 4.78
C ALA A 128 -4.02 1.52 5.75
N VAL A 129 -4.04 1.82 7.05
CA VAL A 129 -4.60 0.92 8.07
C VAL A 129 -6.13 0.76 7.93
N PRO A 130 -6.94 1.83 7.83
CA PRO A 130 -8.39 1.66 7.68
C PRO A 130 -8.76 0.97 6.38
N VAL A 131 -8.05 1.29 5.29
CA VAL A 131 -8.30 0.65 3.99
C VAL A 131 -7.91 -0.82 4.03
N LEU A 132 -6.79 -1.17 4.68
CA LEU A 132 -6.35 -2.56 4.85
C LEU A 132 -7.30 -3.34 5.75
N LEU A 133 -7.79 -2.73 6.84
CA LEU A 133 -8.83 -3.31 7.71
C LEU A 133 -10.16 -3.50 6.98
N ALA A 134 -10.59 -2.52 6.17
CA ALA A 134 -11.81 -2.64 5.39
C ALA A 134 -11.70 -3.73 4.31
N LEU A 135 -10.58 -3.78 3.58
CA LEU A 135 -10.32 -4.82 2.58
C LEU A 135 -10.24 -6.20 3.22
N THR A 136 -9.48 -6.36 4.31
CA THR A 136 -9.39 -7.64 5.01
C THR A 136 -10.73 -8.06 5.58
N SER A 137 -11.49 -7.16 6.21
CA SER A 137 -12.84 -7.45 6.71
C SER A 137 -13.79 -7.83 5.59
N TYR A 138 -13.73 -7.15 4.44
CA TYR A 138 -14.53 -7.47 3.26
C TYR A 138 -14.14 -8.83 2.66
N MET A 139 -12.85 -9.16 2.61
CA MET A 139 -12.36 -10.47 2.18
C MET A 139 -12.81 -11.58 3.13
N THR A 140 -12.64 -11.37 4.43
CA THR A 140 -13.10 -12.29 5.46
C THR A 140 -14.62 -12.47 5.37
N TRP A 141 -15.37 -11.41 5.14
CA TRP A 141 -16.81 -11.47 4.93
C TRP A 141 -17.18 -12.28 3.69
N LEU A 142 -16.55 -12.02 2.53
CA LEU A 142 -16.79 -12.80 1.31
C LEU A 142 -16.42 -14.28 1.48
N LEU A 143 -15.37 -14.58 2.24
CA LEU A 143 -14.92 -15.95 2.52
C LEU A 143 -15.74 -16.69 3.57
N LEU A 144 -16.40 -15.98 4.50
CA LEU A 144 -17.20 -16.60 5.56
C LEU A 144 -18.71 -16.58 5.26
N PHE A 145 -19.17 -15.54 4.56
CA PHE A 145 -20.59 -15.20 4.41
C PHE A 145 -20.98 -14.78 2.98
N GLY A 146 -20.05 -14.77 2.02
CA GLY A 146 -20.39 -14.47 0.64
C GLY A 146 -21.34 -15.53 0.07
N GLU A 147 -22.29 -15.14 -0.77
CA GLU A 147 -23.27 -16.06 -1.40
C GLU A 147 -22.61 -17.23 -2.17
N LEU A 148 -21.32 -17.08 -2.52
CA LEU A 148 -20.45 -18.12 -3.08
C LEU A 148 -20.06 -19.24 -2.11
N LEU A 149 -20.41 -19.10 -0.83
CA LEU A 149 -20.23 -20.08 0.25
C LEU A 149 -21.56 -20.51 0.87
N SER A 150 -22.69 -20.26 0.21
CA SER A 150 -23.95 -20.83 0.70
C SER A 150 -23.80 -22.37 0.78
N PRO A 151 -24.32 -23.01 1.83
CA PRO A 151 -24.19 -24.45 2.02
C PRO A 151 -24.72 -25.23 0.81
N ASP A 152 -25.69 -24.67 0.08
CA ASP A 152 -26.25 -25.23 -1.14
C ASP A 152 -25.25 -25.28 -2.31
N VAL A 153 -24.41 -24.24 -2.46
CA VAL A 153 -23.35 -24.19 -3.49
C VAL A 153 -22.18 -25.09 -3.10
N HIS A 154 -21.84 -25.17 -1.81
CA HIS A 154 -20.81 -26.11 -1.32
C HIS A 154 -21.24 -27.56 -1.44
N ALA A 155 -22.53 -27.87 -1.25
CA ALA A 155 -23.07 -29.20 -1.47
C ALA A 155 -22.97 -29.63 -2.94
N GLN A 156 -23.11 -28.70 -3.89
CA GLN A 156 -22.92 -28.95 -5.32
C GLN A 156 -21.45 -29.07 -5.73
N CYS A 157 -20.53 -28.49 -4.95
CA CYS A 157 -19.09 -28.47 -5.23
C CYS A 157 -18.25 -29.37 -4.33
N ALA A 158 -18.87 -30.27 -3.54
CA ALA A 158 -18.21 -31.13 -2.55
C ALA A 158 -17.19 -32.12 -3.15
N SER A 159 -17.13 -32.25 -4.47
CA SER A 159 -16.24 -33.16 -5.21
C SER A 159 -14.99 -32.51 -5.78
N LEU A 160 -14.79 -31.19 -5.60
CA LEU A 160 -13.55 -30.54 -6.01
C LEU A 160 -12.46 -30.77 -4.93
N PRO A 161 -11.29 -31.35 -5.29
CA PRO A 161 -10.21 -31.62 -4.36
C PRO A 161 -9.60 -30.35 -3.75
#